data_AF-A0AAV6WNJ7-F1
#
_entry.id   AF-A0AAV6WNJ7-F1
#
_cell.length_a   1.000
_cell.length_b   1.000
_cell.length_c   1.000
_cell.angle_alpha   90.00
_cell.angle_beta   90.00
_cell.angle_gamma   90.00
#
_symmetry.space_group_name_H-M   'P 1'
#
loop_
_entity.id
_entity.type
_entity.pdbx_description
1 polymer ?
#
loop_
_entity_poly.entity_id
_entity_poly.type
_entity_poly.pdbx_seq_one_letter_code
_entity_poly.pdbx_strand_id
1 'polypeptide(L)'
;MSEIVGGIDPPPLTSAETSKSSGSSGFDANRIAEVKAWLVSQFDAAGKDVPDFEYIPRSIAHLHNIATLSQSKTQAATIVKNDFRQKVAEYRSQGDTGACGIGAREFTVKCGLIRPSSCSVANLLNIRDTELSRTLAKLEDDIAPCEAQMEHWKTNLTIMDSTERQYLQQYSNYKAMLNRVGYSPEISHGVLVEMAEHRKDLEKKTKPILDTLRSYQDLPPDKALAALAIEDKKRQYAAAEKYLEDVLQSALASSEL
;
A
#
# COMPACT_ATOMS: atom_id res chain seq x y z
N MET A 1 -11.98 -10.39 -56.25
CA MET A 1 -11.36 -11.66 -55.83
C MET A 1 -11.81 -11.92 -54.40
N SER A 2 -12.60 -13.00 -54.26
CA SER A 2 -12.92 -13.82 -53.09
C SER A 2 -13.29 -13.19 -51.74
N GLU A 3 -14.50 -13.59 -51.32
CA GLU A 3 -15.03 -13.69 -49.96
C GLU A 3 -14.18 -14.55 -49.02
N ILE A 4 -14.50 -14.47 -47.71
CA ILE A 4 -14.59 -15.54 -46.67
C ILE A 4 -14.57 -14.78 -45.32
N VAL A 5 -15.71 -14.45 -44.72
CA VAL A 5 -16.54 -15.27 -43.79
C VAL A 5 -15.76 -15.88 -42.63
N GLY A 6 -16.23 -15.63 -41.40
CA GLY A 6 -15.69 -16.31 -40.22
C GLY A 6 -16.05 -15.65 -38.89
N GLY A 7 -17.33 -15.60 -38.56
CA GLY A 7 -17.75 -15.54 -37.16
C GLY A 7 -17.61 -16.93 -36.53
N ILE A 8 -17.07 -17.00 -35.30
CA ILE A 8 -17.18 -18.15 -34.41
C ILE A 8 -17.43 -17.60 -32.99
N ASP A 9 -18.54 -18.06 -32.42
CA ASP A 9 -19.00 -17.84 -31.05
C ASP A 9 -18.02 -18.36 -29.99
N PRO A 10 -18.04 -17.84 -28.75
CA PRO A 10 -17.41 -18.50 -27.60
C PRO A 10 -18.44 -19.34 -26.83
N PRO A 11 -18.18 -20.63 -26.61
CA PRO A 11 -18.51 -21.23 -25.31
C PRO A 11 -17.51 -22.36 -24.90
N PRO A 12 -17.69 -23.09 -23.78
CA PRO A 12 -17.89 -22.67 -22.40
C PRO A 12 -16.89 -23.34 -21.42
N LEU A 13 -16.94 -22.91 -20.15
CA LEU A 13 -16.46 -23.52 -18.90
C LEU A 13 -15.74 -24.90 -18.96
N THR A 14 -14.53 -24.96 -18.39
CA THR A 14 -14.02 -26.17 -17.72
C THR A 14 -13.35 -25.80 -16.41
N SER A 15 -13.91 -26.34 -15.32
CA SER A 15 -13.31 -26.38 -13.99
C SER A 15 -12.07 -27.26 -14.01
N ALA A 16 -10.96 -26.76 -13.49
CA ALA A 16 -9.88 -27.61 -12.98
C ALA A 16 -9.27 -26.92 -11.76
N GLU A 17 -9.64 -27.44 -10.59
CA GLU A 17 -8.87 -27.26 -9.37
C GLU A 17 -7.42 -27.68 -9.62
N THR A 18 -6.48 -26.86 -9.18
CA THR A 18 -5.18 -27.37 -8.69
C THR A 18 -4.61 -26.36 -7.71
N SER A 19 -4.98 -26.56 -6.46
CA SER A 19 -4.29 -26.09 -5.28
C SER A 19 -2.83 -26.56 -5.33
N LYS A 20 -1.87 -25.63 -5.22
CA LYS A 20 -0.58 -25.76 -4.53
C LYS A 20 0.21 -24.44 -4.60
N SER A 21 -0.01 -23.55 -3.63
CA SER A 21 0.90 -22.45 -3.30
C SER A 21 1.30 -22.57 -1.82
N SER A 22 2.33 -23.35 -1.54
CA SER A 22 2.93 -23.44 -0.19
C SER A 22 4.41 -23.09 -0.28
N GLY A 23 4.73 -21.82 -0.08
CA GLY A 23 6.11 -21.31 -0.05
C GLY A 23 6.26 -19.83 0.31
N SER A 24 5.24 -18.98 0.04
CA SER A 24 5.34 -17.54 0.32
C SER A 24 5.05 -17.15 1.78
N SER A 25 4.17 -17.89 2.48
CA SER A 25 3.65 -17.46 3.79
C SER A 25 4.71 -17.40 4.90
N GLY A 26 5.71 -18.29 4.88
CA GLY A 26 6.79 -18.29 5.89
C GLY A 26 7.76 -17.12 5.73
N PHE A 27 7.97 -16.66 4.50
CA PHE A 27 8.86 -15.54 4.20
C PHE A 27 8.22 -14.20 4.59
N ASP A 28 6.92 -14.07 4.35
CA ASP A 28 6.14 -12.90 4.77
C ASP A 28 6.07 -12.81 6.30
N ALA A 29 5.94 -13.94 7.02
CA ALA A 29 5.96 -13.98 8.48
C ALA A 29 7.26 -13.44 9.10
N ASN A 30 8.42 -13.83 8.55
CA ASN A 30 9.72 -13.34 9.02
C ASN A 30 9.88 -11.83 8.77
N ARG A 31 9.50 -11.34 7.58
CA ARG A 31 9.53 -9.91 7.26
C ARG A 31 8.60 -9.09 8.14
N ILE A 32 7.43 -9.63 8.47
CA ILE A 32 6.48 -9.00 9.41
C ILE A 32 7.13 -8.87 10.80
N ALA A 33 7.79 -9.91 11.30
CA ALA A 33 8.45 -9.87 12.60
C ALA A 33 9.59 -8.83 12.64
N GLU A 34 10.42 -8.76 11.59
CA GLU A 34 11.49 -7.77 11.45
C GLU A 34 10.94 -6.34 11.41
N VAL A 35 9.91 -6.09 10.59
CA VAL A 35 9.26 -4.77 10.49
C VAL A 35 8.62 -4.37 11.82
N LYS A 36 7.97 -5.30 12.53
CA LYS A 36 7.39 -5.04 13.86
C LYS A 36 8.47 -4.65 14.88
N ALA A 37 9.55 -5.41 14.97
CA ALA A 37 10.64 -5.12 15.89
C ALA A 37 11.30 -3.77 15.58
N TRP A 38 11.50 -3.47 14.29
CA TRP A 38 12.04 -2.18 13.85
C TRP A 38 11.10 -1.02 14.20
N LEU A 39 9.79 -1.14 13.93
CA LEU A 39 8.82 -0.10 14.26
C LEU A 39 8.75 0.17 15.76
N VAL A 40 8.71 -0.87 16.60
CA VAL A 40 8.75 -0.71 18.06
C VAL A 40 10.00 0.07 18.47
N SER A 41 11.18 -0.31 17.98
CA SER A 41 12.42 0.40 18.31
C SER A 41 12.44 1.87 17.84
N GLN A 42 11.87 2.20 16.67
CA GLN A 42 11.83 3.58 16.17
C GLN A 42 10.81 4.44 16.93
N PHE A 43 9.65 3.87 17.26
CA PHE A 43 8.58 4.56 17.97
C PHE A 43 8.88 4.72 19.46
N ASP A 44 9.52 3.73 20.10
CA ASP A 44 10.07 3.82 21.46
C ASP A 44 11.12 4.93 21.56
N ALA A 45 12.04 5.03 20.59
CA ALA A 45 13.03 6.10 20.53
C ALA A 45 12.40 7.49 20.38
N ALA A 46 11.19 7.57 19.81
CA ALA A 46 10.40 8.78 19.67
C ALA A 46 9.39 9.01 20.82
N GLY A 47 9.32 8.09 21.79
CA GLY A 47 8.39 8.14 22.92
C GLY A 47 6.92 8.04 22.52
N LYS A 48 6.60 7.32 21.43
CA LYS A 48 5.24 7.15 20.90
C LYS A 48 4.89 5.67 20.79
N ASP A 49 3.62 5.34 20.93
CA ASP A 49 3.13 3.99 20.67
C ASP A 49 3.01 3.70 19.16
N VAL A 50 3.25 2.44 18.77
CA VAL A 50 3.10 1.99 17.38
C VAL A 50 1.61 1.98 17.03
N PRO A 51 1.15 2.71 15.99
CA PRO A 51 -0.25 2.69 15.58
C PRO A 51 -0.68 1.31 15.07
N ASP A 52 -1.94 0.95 15.30
CA ASP A 52 -2.51 -0.28 14.73
C ASP A 52 -2.68 -0.12 13.21
N PHE A 53 -2.02 -0.97 12.43
CA PHE A 53 -2.18 -1.03 10.96
C PHE A 53 -2.29 -2.47 10.47
N GLU A 54 -3.01 -2.66 9.37
CA GLU A 54 -3.17 -3.97 8.75
C GLU A 54 -1.91 -4.40 7.98
N TYR A 55 -1.42 -5.59 8.32
CA TYR A 55 -0.24 -6.20 7.72
C TYR A 55 -0.56 -6.84 6.36
N ILE A 56 -0.72 -6.00 5.33
CA ILE A 56 -0.92 -6.41 3.94
C ILE A 56 0.46 -6.73 3.31
N PRO A 57 0.63 -7.80 2.49
CA PRO A 57 1.93 -8.16 1.90
C PRO A 57 2.65 -7.01 1.17
N ARG A 58 1.88 -6.16 0.47
CA ARG A 58 2.40 -4.97 -0.22
C ARG A 58 2.87 -3.88 0.76
N SER A 59 2.19 -3.69 1.89
CA SER A 59 2.60 -2.71 2.91
C SER A 59 3.84 -3.20 3.67
N ILE A 60 3.92 -4.49 4.01
CA ILE A 60 5.09 -5.10 4.65
C ILE A 60 6.33 -4.97 3.76
N ALA A 61 6.22 -5.25 2.46
CA ALA A 61 7.33 -5.11 1.53
C ALA A 61 7.85 -3.66 1.45
N HIS A 62 6.94 -2.68 1.44
CA HIS A 62 7.31 -1.27 1.44
C HIS A 62 7.98 -0.86 2.77
N LEU A 63 7.42 -1.27 3.90
CA LEU A 63 7.98 -0.99 5.23
C LEU A 63 9.33 -1.67 5.44
N HIS A 64 9.52 -2.91 4.96
CA HIS A 64 10.80 -3.63 5.02
C HIS A 64 11.90 -2.91 4.22
N ASN A 65 11.57 -2.37 3.05
CA ASN A 65 12.50 -1.56 2.26
C ASN A 65 12.91 -0.28 3.00
N ILE A 66 11.95 0.41 3.63
CA ILE A 66 12.23 1.61 4.44
C ILE A 66 13.11 1.25 5.64
N ALA A 67 12.79 0.16 6.34
CA ALA A 67 13.58 -0.32 7.48
C ALA A 67 15.02 -0.63 7.08
N THR A 68 15.21 -1.36 5.98
CA THR A 68 16.55 -1.73 5.46
C THR A 68 17.36 -0.50 5.05
N LEU A 69 16.72 0.48 4.39
CA LEU A 69 17.37 1.73 4.01
C LEU A 69 17.73 2.60 5.22
N SER A 70 16.87 2.63 6.24
CA SER A 70 17.16 3.34 7.50
C SER A 70 18.33 2.71 8.26
N GLN A 71 18.36 1.38 8.31
CA GLN A 71 19.41 0.62 9.00
C GLN A 71 20.78 0.83 8.35
N SER A 72 20.87 0.77 7.01
CA SER A 72 22.15 0.99 6.30
C SER A 72 22.68 2.42 6.50
N LYS A 73 21.80 3.42 6.50
CA LYS A 73 22.16 4.82 6.80
C LYS A 73 22.65 4.99 8.24
N THR A 74 21.99 4.35 9.20
CA THR A 74 22.37 4.39 10.62
C THR A 74 23.71 3.68 10.87
N GLN A 75 23.97 2.58 10.17
CA GLN A 75 25.23 1.86 10.20
C GLN A 75 26.38 2.73 9.67
N ALA A 76 26.19 3.39 8.52
CA ALA A 76 27.17 4.30 7.96
C ALA A 76 27.49 5.47 8.91
N ALA A 77 26.46 6.11 9.47
CA ALA A 77 26.63 7.18 10.46
C ALA A 77 27.37 6.70 11.72
N THR A 78 27.12 5.46 12.15
CA THR A 78 27.80 4.86 13.31
C THR A 78 29.28 4.61 13.04
N ILE A 79 29.64 4.15 11.84
CA ILE A 79 31.04 3.95 11.42
C ILE A 79 31.77 5.30 11.42
N VAL A 80 31.19 6.32 10.81
CA VAL A 80 31.78 7.68 10.77
C VAL A 80 31.95 8.26 12.18
N LYS A 81 30.93 8.11 13.04
CA LYS A 81 31.00 8.52 14.44
C LYS A 81 32.15 7.83 15.18
N ASN A 82 32.34 6.52 14.96
CA ASN A 82 33.40 5.76 15.60
C ASN A 82 34.79 6.17 15.10
N ASP A 83 34.95 6.44 13.80
CA ASP A 83 36.19 6.93 13.21
C ASP A 83 36.61 8.27 13.82
N PHE A 84 35.69 9.24 13.88
CA PHE A 84 35.96 10.53 14.53
C PHE A 84 36.27 10.36 16.02
N ARG A 85 35.58 9.46 16.73
CA ARG A 85 35.86 9.19 18.15
C ARG A 85 37.25 8.62 18.36
N GLN A 86 37.70 7.72 17.49
CA GLN A 86 39.05 7.16 17.53
C GLN A 86 40.10 8.23 17.22
N LYS A 87 39.87 9.04 16.18
CA LYS A 87 40.73 10.18 15.84
C LYS A 87 40.87 11.15 17.02
N VAL A 88 39.78 11.50 17.70
CA VAL A 88 39.82 12.35 18.90
C VAL A 88 40.61 11.70 20.04
N ALA A 89 40.50 10.38 20.24
CA ALA A 89 41.28 9.68 21.27
C ALA A 89 42.79 9.68 20.97
N GLU A 90 43.18 9.51 19.70
CA GLU A 90 44.57 9.57 19.25
C GLU A 90 45.17 10.97 19.40
N TYR A 91 44.42 12.03 19.11
CA TYR A 91 44.88 13.40 19.37
C TYR A 91 45.00 13.71 20.86
N ARG A 92 44.12 13.16 21.71
CA ARG A 92 44.23 13.32 23.17
C ARG A 92 45.50 12.67 23.73
N SER A 93 45.87 11.47 23.26
CA SER A 93 47.10 10.80 23.71
C SER A 93 48.38 11.47 23.18
N GLN A 94 48.33 12.07 22.00
CA GLN A 94 49.44 12.88 21.47
C GLN A 94 49.58 14.22 22.21
N GLY A 95 48.47 14.84 22.62
CA GLY A 95 48.45 16.06 23.42
C GLY A 95 49.09 15.90 24.81
N ASP A 96 48.91 14.74 25.45
CA ASP A 96 49.56 14.43 26.73
C ASP A 96 51.08 14.16 26.62
N THR A 97 51.59 13.92 25.41
CA THR A 97 53.04 13.71 25.16
C THR A 97 53.73 14.96 24.60
N GLY A 98 52.98 16.03 24.31
CA GLY A 98 53.47 17.27 23.71
C GLY A 98 53.98 18.34 24.69
N ALA A 99 53.95 18.09 26.01
CA ALA A 99 54.41 19.04 27.02
C ALA A 99 55.78 18.70 27.66
N CYS A 100 56.56 17.79 27.06
CA CYS A 100 57.91 17.49 27.53
C CYS A 100 58.95 17.63 26.40
N GLY A 101 59.56 18.83 26.32
CA GLY A 101 60.95 18.97 25.95
C GLY A 101 61.29 19.09 24.46
N ILE A 102 61.03 20.26 23.88
CA ILE A 102 61.88 20.77 22.79
C ILE A 102 63.25 21.06 23.40
N GLY A 103 64.21 20.17 23.16
CA GLY A 103 65.61 20.32 23.53
C GLY A 103 66.49 20.13 22.30
N ALA A 104 66.87 21.24 21.68
CA ALA A 104 67.80 21.33 20.56
C ALA A 104 69.06 20.47 20.76
N ARG A 105 69.40 19.65 19.77
CA ARG A 105 70.78 19.25 19.50
C ARG A 105 70.92 18.81 18.05
N GLU A 106 71.81 19.52 17.34
CA GLU A 106 72.37 19.09 16.06
C GLU A 106 72.84 17.64 16.18
N PHE A 107 72.38 16.79 15.27
CA PHE A 107 73.01 15.50 15.05
C PHE A 107 73.30 15.36 13.56
N THR A 108 74.45 15.89 13.15
CA THR A 108 75.12 15.45 11.94
C THR A 108 75.57 14.00 12.16
N VAL A 109 74.76 13.03 11.74
CA VAL A 109 75.21 11.64 11.60
C VAL A 109 75.51 11.39 10.13
N LYS A 110 76.80 11.38 9.81
CA LYS A 110 77.29 10.82 8.54
C LYS A 110 76.85 9.35 8.47
N CYS A 111 76.07 9.05 7.43
CA CYS A 111 75.59 7.71 7.15
C CYS A 111 76.76 6.82 6.72
N GLY A 112 77.23 5.97 7.63
CA GLY A 112 78.23 4.94 7.38
C GLY A 112 77.75 3.62 7.96
N LEU A 113 77.28 2.73 7.08
CA LEU A 113 77.15 1.28 7.23
C LEU A 113 76.23 0.73 8.36
N ILE A 114 75.18 0.03 7.89
CA ILE A 114 74.35 -1.02 8.53
C ILE A 114 73.06 -0.56 9.27
N ARG A 115 71.90 -0.72 8.59
CA ARG A 115 70.77 -1.57 9.04
C ARG A 115 69.64 -1.63 7.99
N PRO A 116 69.15 -2.82 7.60
CA PRO A 116 67.99 -2.96 6.71
C PRO A 116 66.66 -2.52 7.35
N SER A 117 66.59 -2.36 8.68
CA SER A 117 65.33 -2.07 9.38
C SER A 117 64.84 -0.62 9.25
N SER A 118 65.75 0.37 9.17
CA SER A 118 65.37 1.79 9.06
C SER A 118 64.80 2.13 7.69
N CYS A 119 65.31 1.51 6.62
CA CYS A 119 64.82 1.73 5.27
C CYS A 119 63.42 1.14 5.05
N SER A 120 63.11 0.00 5.68
CA SER A 120 61.77 -0.60 5.60
C SER A 120 60.69 0.30 6.21
N VAL A 121 60.97 0.92 7.36
CA VAL A 121 60.03 1.87 7.98
C VAL A 121 59.86 3.13 7.12
N ALA A 122 60.94 3.67 6.56
CA ALA A 122 60.89 4.83 5.67
C ALA A 122 60.05 4.54 4.40
N ASN A 123 60.22 3.36 3.80
CA ASN A 123 59.44 2.96 2.61
C ASN A 123 57.95 2.79 2.92
N LEU A 124 57.61 2.17 4.05
CA LEU A 124 56.22 2.04 4.48
C LEU A 124 55.57 3.40 4.70
N LEU A 125 56.28 4.34 5.34
CA LEU A 125 55.78 5.68 5.59
C LEU A 125 55.57 6.46 4.28
N ASN A 126 56.47 6.32 3.30
CA ASN A 126 56.30 6.89 1.97
C ASN A 126 55.12 6.27 1.18
N ILE A 127 54.91 4.95 1.29
CA ILE A 127 53.72 4.30 0.71
C ILE A 127 52.44 4.84 1.35
N ARG A 128 52.42 5.03 2.67
CA ARG A 128 51.25 5.59 3.37
C ARG A 128 50.99 7.05 3.02
N ASP A 129 52.03 7.85 2.91
CA ASP A 129 51.93 9.26 2.52
C ASP A 129 51.40 9.41 1.08
N THR A 130 51.87 8.55 0.17
CA THR A 130 51.36 8.51 -1.21
C THR A 130 49.93 7.96 -1.30
N GLU A 131 49.55 6.99 -0.46
CA GLU A 131 48.17 6.53 -0.33
C GLU A 131 47.24 7.64 0.15
N LEU A 132 47.63 8.38 1.20
CA LEU A 132 46.86 9.49 1.74
C LEU A 132 46.75 10.65 0.76
N SER A 133 47.85 10.98 0.07
CA SER A 133 47.83 12.01 -0.98
C SER A 133 46.88 11.64 -2.12
N ARG A 134 46.86 10.35 -2.51
CA ARG A 134 45.95 9.84 -3.54
C ARG A 134 44.49 9.88 -3.08
N THR A 135 44.19 9.58 -1.82
CA THR A 135 42.81 9.65 -1.30
C THR A 135 42.34 11.09 -1.20
N LEU A 136 43.19 12.02 -0.77
CA LEU A 136 42.87 13.45 -0.73
C LEU A 136 42.59 13.99 -2.14
N ALA A 137 43.44 13.67 -3.13
CA ALA A 137 43.22 14.08 -4.52
C ALA A 137 41.89 13.54 -5.08
N LYS A 138 41.53 12.29 -4.77
CA LYS A 138 40.23 11.71 -5.17
C LYS A 138 39.06 12.43 -4.52
N LEU A 139 39.16 12.75 -3.22
CA LEU A 139 38.12 13.49 -2.52
C LEU A 139 37.97 14.91 -3.07
N GLU A 140 39.07 15.54 -3.45
CA GLU A 140 39.05 16.87 -4.09
C GLU A 140 38.37 16.83 -5.46
N ASP A 141 38.66 15.82 -6.28
CA ASP A 141 37.98 15.57 -7.56
C ASP A 141 36.46 15.33 -7.39
N ASP A 142 36.05 14.71 -6.28
CA ASP A 142 34.64 14.39 -5.99
C ASP A 142 33.83 15.60 -5.45
N ILE A 143 34.47 16.70 -5.01
CA ILE A 143 33.76 17.88 -4.48
C ILE A 143 32.95 18.57 -5.59
N ALA A 144 33.57 18.84 -6.74
CA ALA A 144 32.94 19.53 -7.86
C ALA A 144 31.66 18.83 -8.40
N PRO A 145 31.64 17.50 -8.64
CA PRO A 145 30.42 16.82 -9.04
C PRO A 145 29.36 16.79 -7.93
N CYS A 146 29.77 16.71 -6.65
CA CYS A 146 28.84 16.81 -5.52
C CYS A 146 28.17 18.20 -5.44
N GLU A 147 28.90 19.28 -5.66
CA GLU A 147 28.36 20.64 -5.70
C GLU A 147 27.40 20.84 -6.88
N ALA A 148 27.79 20.38 -8.08
CA ALA A 148 26.93 20.43 -9.26
C ALA A 148 25.62 19.64 -9.05
N GLN A 149 25.72 18.47 -8.40
CA GLN A 149 24.56 17.68 -8.03
C GLN A 149 23.66 18.41 -7.02
N MET A 150 24.25 19.08 -6.03
CA MET A 150 23.51 19.84 -5.02
C MET A 150 22.76 21.02 -5.65
N GLU A 151 23.40 21.77 -6.55
CA GLU A 151 22.74 22.87 -7.28
C GLU A 151 21.63 22.34 -8.21
N HIS A 152 21.82 21.19 -8.85
CA HIS A 152 20.75 20.53 -9.61
C HIS A 152 19.56 20.12 -8.72
N TRP A 153 19.79 19.59 -7.52
CA TRP A 153 18.70 19.28 -6.59
C TRP A 153 17.96 20.53 -6.11
N LYS A 154 18.69 21.61 -5.87
CA LYS A 154 18.14 22.90 -5.45
C LYS A 154 17.27 23.54 -6.53
N THR A 155 17.70 23.49 -7.80
CA THR A 155 16.89 23.95 -8.92
C THR A 155 15.65 23.09 -9.10
N ASN A 156 15.78 21.75 -9.05
CA ASN A 156 14.64 20.83 -9.10
C ASN A 156 13.63 21.08 -7.98
N LEU A 157 14.10 21.32 -6.75
CA LEU A 157 13.22 21.64 -5.63
C LEU A 157 12.44 22.94 -5.87
N THR A 158 13.10 23.95 -6.45
CA THR A 158 12.45 25.21 -6.81
C THR A 158 11.38 25.01 -7.90
N ILE A 159 11.67 24.17 -8.90
CA ILE A 159 10.70 23.81 -9.94
C ILE A 159 9.52 23.06 -9.33
N MET A 160 9.77 22.10 -8.44
CA MET A 160 8.73 21.34 -7.74
C MET A 160 7.83 22.25 -6.90
N ASP A 161 8.39 23.18 -6.12
CA ASP A 161 7.62 24.15 -5.33
C ASP A 161 6.77 25.05 -6.25
N SER A 162 7.32 25.53 -7.37
CA SER A 162 6.54 26.31 -8.35
C SER A 162 5.39 25.50 -8.99
N THR A 163 5.65 24.21 -9.26
CA THR A 163 4.68 23.28 -9.86
C THR A 163 3.59 22.89 -8.86
N GLU A 164 3.93 22.70 -7.59
CA GLU A 164 2.98 22.50 -6.49
C GLU A 164 2.01 23.68 -6.40
N ARG A 165 2.54 24.91 -6.38
CA ARG A 165 1.73 26.13 -6.37
C ARG A 165 0.81 26.21 -7.58
N GLN A 166 1.30 25.82 -8.76
CA GLN A 166 0.47 25.77 -9.96
C GLN A 166 -0.69 24.78 -9.81
N TYR A 167 -0.45 23.56 -9.32
CA TYR A 167 -1.52 22.58 -9.11
C TYR A 167 -2.53 23.02 -8.04
N LEU A 168 -2.07 23.64 -6.95
CA LEU A 168 -2.94 24.19 -5.93
C LEU A 168 -3.83 25.32 -6.47
N GLN A 169 -3.27 26.16 -7.35
CA GLN A 169 -4.05 27.19 -8.02
C GLN A 169 -5.09 26.58 -8.97
N GLN A 170 -4.72 25.57 -9.75
CA GLN A 170 -5.65 24.86 -10.63
C GLN A 170 -6.78 24.20 -9.82
N TYR A 171 -6.45 23.51 -8.74
CA TYR A 171 -7.44 22.90 -7.85
C TYR A 171 -8.41 23.96 -7.30
N SER A 172 -7.89 25.11 -6.86
CA SER A 172 -8.70 26.21 -6.36
C SER A 172 -9.63 26.77 -7.44
N ASN A 173 -9.14 26.90 -8.68
CA ASN A 173 -9.95 27.34 -9.83
C ASN A 173 -11.07 26.34 -10.15
N TYR A 174 -10.77 25.04 -10.22
CA TYR A 174 -11.78 24.00 -10.47
C TYR A 174 -12.80 23.93 -9.35
N LYS A 175 -12.36 24.02 -8.10
CA LYS A 175 -13.25 24.06 -6.93
C LYS A 175 -14.19 25.27 -6.98
N ALA A 176 -13.68 26.45 -7.34
CA ALA A 176 -14.51 27.64 -7.51
C ALA A 176 -15.51 27.48 -8.67
N MET A 177 -15.10 26.87 -9.79
CA MET A 177 -15.98 26.58 -10.91
C MET A 177 -17.09 25.59 -10.54
N LEU A 178 -16.75 24.50 -9.84
CA LEU A 178 -17.71 23.52 -9.32
C LEU A 178 -18.72 24.19 -8.39
N ASN A 179 -18.24 25.00 -7.45
CA ASN A 179 -19.11 25.75 -6.53
C ASN A 179 -20.03 26.72 -7.29
N ARG A 180 -19.54 27.39 -8.33
CA ARG A 180 -20.35 28.28 -9.19
C ARG A 180 -21.46 27.52 -9.93
N VAL A 181 -21.18 26.29 -10.36
CA VAL A 181 -22.17 25.42 -11.01
C VAL A 181 -23.12 24.79 -9.98
N GLY A 182 -22.92 25.04 -8.68
CA GLY A 182 -23.77 24.51 -7.62
C GLY A 182 -23.48 23.04 -7.30
N TYR A 183 -22.30 22.55 -7.65
CA TYR A 183 -21.87 21.20 -7.27
C TYR A 183 -21.80 21.10 -5.74
N SER A 184 -22.56 20.16 -5.18
CA SER A 184 -22.46 19.72 -3.79
C SER A 184 -21.86 18.31 -3.74
N PRO A 185 -21.11 17.96 -2.66
CA PRO A 185 -20.59 16.60 -2.49
C PRO A 185 -21.67 15.51 -2.49
N GLU A 186 -22.94 15.88 -2.26
CA GLU A 186 -24.09 14.97 -2.31
C GLU A 186 -24.40 14.44 -3.71
N ILE A 187 -23.98 15.16 -4.75
CA ILE A 187 -24.11 14.74 -6.16
C ILE A 187 -22.84 13.96 -6.60
N SER A 188 -21.95 13.63 -5.67
CA SER A 188 -20.84 12.72 -5.94
C SER A 188 -21.36 11.37 -6.40
N HIS A 189 -20.65 10.73 -7.34
CA HIS A 189 -21.05 9.44 -7.90
C HIS A 189 -21.31 8.40 -6.82
N GLY A 190 -20.44 8.31 -5.80
CA GLY A 190 -20.62 7.38 -4.68
C GLY A 190 -21.94 7.59 -3.94
N VAL A 191 -22.24 8.84 -3.58
CA VAL A 191 -23.48 9.20 -2.86
C VAL A 191 -24.71 8.91 -3.73
N LEU A 192 -24.65 9.22 -5.03
CA LEU A 192 -25.73 8.92 -5.97
C LEU A 192 -25.99 7.42 -6.11
N VAL A 193 -24.92 6.60 -6.11
CA VAL A 193 -25.02 5.14 -6.15
C VAL A 193 -25.67 4.62 -4.86
N GLU A 194 -25.22 5.08 -3.70
CA GLU A 194 -25.81 4.72 -2.40
C GLU A 194 -27.29 5.10 -2.33
N MET A 195 -27.66 6.32 -2.76
CA MET A 195 -29.05 6.75 -2.83
C MET A 195 -29.89 5.89 -3.80
N ALA A 196 -29.32 5.49 -4.93
CA ALA A 196 -29.99 4.62 -5.90
C ALA A 196 -30.22 3.21 -5.35
N GLU A 197 -29.27 2.66 -4.61
CA GLU A 197 -29.40 1.39 -3.91
C GLU A 197 -30.45 1.45 -2.82
N HIS A 198 -30.40 2.48 -1.96
CA HIS A 198 -31.41 2.68 -0.92
C HIS A 198 -32.82 2.85 -1.51
N ARG A 199 -32.96 3.59 -2.62
CA ARG A 199 -34.22 3.70 -3.36
C ARG A 199 -34.71 2.34 -3.87
N LYS A 200 -33.82 1.49 -4.38
CA LYS A 200 -34.16 0.13 -4.85
C LYS A 200 -34.65 -0.75 -3.70
N ASP A 201 -34.04 -0.64 -2.53
CA ASP A 201 -34.47 -1.37 -1.33
C ASP A 201 -35.84 -0.90 -0.82
N LEU A 202 -36.08 0.41 -0.84
CA LEU A 202 -37.41 0.96 -0.56
C LEU A 202 -38.44 0.46 -1.57
N GLU A 203 -38.13 0.45 -2.85
CA GLU A 203 -39.02 -0.06 -3.89
C GLU A 203 -39.35 -1.54 -3.69
N LYS A 204 -38.36 -2.36 -3.32
CA LYS A 204 -38.57 -3.78 -2.99
C LYS A 204 -39.55 -3.97 -1.83
N LYS A 205 -39.54 -3.07 -0.84
CA LYS A 205 -40.48 -3.09 0.30
C LYS A 205 -41.85 -2.50 -0.06
N THR A 206 -41.90 -1.49 -0.92
CA THR A 206 -43.16 -0.81 -1.29
C THR A 206 -43.97 -1.60 -2.32
N LYS A 207 -43.35 -2.36 -3.23
CA LYS A 207 -44.03 -3.23 -4.20
C LYS A 207 -45.11 -4.14 -3.59
N PRO A 208 -44.81 -4.98 -2.58
CA PRO A 208 -45.83 -5.84 -2.00
C PRO A 208 -46.95 -5.05 -1.31
N ILE A 209 -46.64 -3.88 -0.72
CA ILE A 209 -47.65 -3.02 -0.11
C ILE A 209 -48.60 -2.46 -1.19
N LEU A 210 -48.06 -1.99 -2.31
CA LEU A 210 -48.86 -1.54 -3.46
C LEU A 210 -49.70 -2.68 -4.05
N ASP A 211 -49.15 -3.89 -4.14
CA ASP A 211 -49.88 -5.06 -4.64
C ASP A 211 -51.05 -5.41 -3.71
N THR A 212 -50.86 -5.34 -2.39
CA THR A 212 -51.97 -5.52 -1.42
C THR A 212 -53.00 -4.40 -1.52
N LEU A 213 -52.58 -3.15 -1.73
CA LEU A 213 -53.53 -2.04 -1.89
C LEU A 213 -54.34 -2.17 -3.19
N ARG A 214 -53.69 -2.65 -4.26
CA ARG A 214 -54.34 -2.90 -5.55
C ARG A 214 -55.36 -4.01 -5.44
N SER A 215 -55.03 -5.12 -4.76
CA SER A 215 -55.99 -6.19 -4.53
C SER A 215 -57.23 -5.71 -3.77
N TYR A 216 -57.08 -4.77 -2.83
CA TYR A 216 -58.23 -4.14 -2.16
C TYR A 216 -59.04 -3.20 -3.07
N GLN A 217 -58.41 -2.51 -4.02
CA GLN A 217 -59.12 -1.65 -4.99
C GLN A 217 -59.84 -2.44 -6.08
N ASP A 218 -59.38 -3.66 -6.37
CA ASP A 218 -60.04 -4.58 -7.30
C ASP A 218 -61.28 -5.26 -6.70
N LEU A 219 -61.51 -5.14 -5.38
CA LEU A 219 -62.72 -5.64 -4.75
C LEU A 219 -63.93 -4.76 -5.12
N PRO A 220 -65.11 -5.35 -5.39
CA PRO A 220 -66.32 -4.58 -5.66
C PRO A 220 -66.61 -3.61 -4.50
N PRO A 221 -66.90 -2.32 -4.78
CA PRO A 221 -67.15 -1.32 -3.75
C PRO A 221 -68.42 -1.58 -2.92
N ASP A 222 -69.27 -2.52 -3.33
CA ASP A 222 -70.48 -2.92 -2.61
C ASP A 222 -70.24 -4.23 -1.83
N LYS A 223 -70.44 -4.15 -0.50
CA LYS A 223 -70.32 -5.28 0.45
C LYS A 223 -71.20 -6.47 0.06
N ALA A 224 -72.37 -6.23 -0.54
CA ALA A 224 -73.28 -7.28 -0.96
C ALA A 224 -72.75 -8.05 -2.18
N LEU A 225 -72.18 -7.36 -3.16
CA LEU A 225 -71.59 -7.98 -4.35
C LEU A 225 -70.29 -8.72 -4.04
N ALA A 226 -69.48 -8.21 -3.11
CA ALA A 226 -68.30 -8.92 -2.62
C ALA A 226 -68.67 -10.24 -1.92
N ALA A 227 -69.73 -10.23 -1.09
CA ALA A 227 -70.23 -11.44 -0.44
C ALA A 227 -70.76 -12.47 -1.46
N LEU A 228 -71.46 -12.03 -2.50
CA LEU A 228 -71.98 -12.89 -3.56
C LEU A 228 -70.85 -13.51 -4.40
N ALA A 229 -69.83 -12.72 -4.75
CA ALA A 229 -68.64 -13.22 -5.46
C ALA A 229 -67.85 -14.25 -4.64
N ILE A 230 -67.76 -14.06 -3.31
CA ILE A 230 -67.15 -15.04 -2.40
C ILE A 230 -67.97 -16.34 -2.38
N GLU A 231 -69.30 -16.24 -2.29
CA GLU A 231 -70.19 -17.41 -2.25
C GLU A 231 -70.14 -18.20 -3.57
N ASP A 232 -70.10 -17.51 -4.71
CA ASP A 232 -69.94 -18.15 -6.02
C ASP A 232 -68.60 -18.89 -6.15
N LYS A 233 -67.51 -18.27 -5.67
CA LYS A 233 -66.21 -18.96 -5.65
C LYS A 233 -66.22 -20.16 -4.72
N LYS A 234 -66.82 -20.06 -3.53
CA LYS A 234 -66.98 -21.20 -2.61
C LYS A 234 -67.75 -22.36 -3.26
N ARG A 235 -68.83 -22.05 -3.99
CA ARG A 235 -69.59 -23.07 -4.74
C ARG A 235 -68.75 -23.71 -5.85
N GLN A 236 -67.96 -22.93 -6.58
CA GLN A 236 -67.05 -23.45 -7.59
C GLN A 236 -66.00 -24.38 -6.98
N TYR A 237 -65.44 -24.05 -5.82
CA TYR A 237 -64.49 -24.92 -5.10
C TYR A 237 -65.16 -26.21 -4.60
N ALA A 238 -66.34 -26.12 -3.98
CA ALA A 238 -67.09 -27.29 -3.52
C ALA A 238 -67.48 -28.22 -4.68
N ALA A 239 -67.83 -27.68 -5.85
CA ALA A 239 -68.13 -28.47 -7.03
C ALA A 239 -66.88 -29.20 -7.56
N ALA A 240 -65.72 -28.53 -7.57
CA ALA A 240 -64.45 -29.15 -7.96
C ALA A 240 -64.01 -30.24 -6.97
N GLU A 241 -64.21 -30.02 -5.67
CA GLU A 241 -63.94 -31.00 -4.62
C GLU A 241 -64.79 -32.26 -4.79
N LYS A 242 -66.10 -32.08 -5.00
CA LYS A 242 -67.01 -33.19 -5.30
C LYS A 242 -66.63 -33.94 -6.57
N TYR A 243 -66.25 -33.21 -7.63
CA TYR A 243 -65.76 -33.85 -8.86
C TYR A 243 -64.51 -34.71 -8.61
N LEU A 244 -63.60 -34.23 -7.77
CA LEU A 244 -62.41 -35.00 -7.38
C LEU A 244 -62.79 -36.27 -6.60
N GLU A 245 -63.74 -36.16 -5.66
CA GLU A 245 -64.28 -37.30 -4.90
C GLU A 245 -64.93 -38.34 -5.82
N ASP A 246 -65.76 -37.92 -6.77
CA ASP A 246 -66.42 -38.80 -7.73
C ASP A 246 -65.40 -39.53 -8.64
N VAL A 247 -64.33 -38.83 -9.07
CA VAL A 247 -63.23 -39.44 -9.84
C VAL A 247 -62.48 -40.47 -9.00
N LEU A 248 -62.20 -40.18 -7.72
CA LEU A 248 -61.54 -41.11 -6.81
C LEU A 248 -62.39 -42.34 -6.50
N GLN A 249 -63.69 -42.16 -6.26
CA GLN A 249 -64.63 -43.26 -6.06
C GLN A 249 -64.76 -44.14 -7.31
N SER A 250 -64.76 -43.54 -8.49
CA SER A 250 -64.77 -44.27 -9.76
C SER A 250 -63.49 -45.09 -9.96
N ALA A 251 -62.32 -44.54 -9.58
CA ALA A 251 -61.04 -45.25 -9.66
C ALA A 251 -60.96 -46.43 -8.67
N LEU A 252 -61.48 -46.25 -7.45
CA LEU A 252 -61.56 -47.31 -6.43
C LEU A 252 -62.54 -48.43 -6.87
N ALA A 253 -63.71 -48.08 -7.37
CA ALA A 253 -64.70 -49.05 -7.87
C ALA A 253 -64.19 -49.83 -9.10
N SER A 254 -63.37 -49.21 -9.95
CA SER A 254 -62.71 -49.89 -11.07
C SER A 254 -61.54 -50.81 -10.66
N SER A 255 -61.06 -50.73 -9.42
CA SER A 255 -59.96 -51.57 -8.90
C SER A 255 -60.44 -52.82 -8.14
N GLU A 256 -61.75 -52.95 -7.85
CA GLU A 256 -62.35 -54.13 -7.19
C GLU A 256 -62.98 -55.15 -8.18
N LEU A 257 -62.66 -55.03 -9.49
CA LEU A 257 -63.00 -55.97 -10.57
C LEU A 257 -61.73 -56.62 -11.13
#